data_AF-A0A4Y2JLY2-F1
#
_entry.id   AF-A0A4Y2JLY2-F1
#
_cell.length_a   1.000
_cell.length_b   1.000
_cell.length_c   1.000
_cell.angle_alpha   90.00
_cell.angle_beta   90.00
_cell.angle_gamma   90.00
#
_symmetry.space_group_name_H-M   'P 1'
#
loop_
_entity.id
_entity.type
_entity.pdbx_description
1 polymer ?
#
loop_
_entity_poly.entity_id
_entity_poly.type
_entity_poly.pdbx_seq_one_letter_code
_entity_poly.pdbx_strand_id
1 'polypeptide(L)'
;MTDEVNAEVGTNPVDTVDNGDPHEADKAEIEALMEKASNSEKALNALIATSSLNQAKRDKLRMAKGSDRDRSWSCPKKEFNVIIYPKKDQNSDNTKKDIQSKISPSKISVSANSRKNIKKGGIPINTSPEEDIDKLIDEFKKADSLFENYEISKPKLFNFGSELDENINEISTIFLRFSQQKIVILGDFNAKLSI
;
A
#
# COMPACT_ATOMS: atom_id res chain seq x y z
N MET A 1 115.15 5.52 18.24
CA MET A 1 114.30 4.33 18.45
C MET A 1 112.96 4.82 18.94
N THR A 2 112.02 4.99 18.01
CA THR A 2 110.58 5.22 18.25
C THR A 2 109.85 4.75 17.01
N ASP A 3 108.84 3.94 17.22
CA ASP A 3 108.02 3.25 16.22
C ASP A 3 107.11 4.21 15.45
N GLU A 4 106.88 3.95 14.17
CA GLU A 4 105.73 4.50 13.45
C GLU A 4 105.08 3.43 12.56
N VAL A 5 103.80 3.22 12.84
CA VAL A 5 102.86 2.30 12.21
C VAL A 5 102.33 2.92 10.91
N ASN A 6 102.53 2.26 9.78
CA ASN A 6 101.92 2.67 8.51
C ASN A 6 100.54 2.03 8.38
N ALA A 7 99.49 2.85 8.49
CA ALA A 7 98.11 2.48 8.19
C ALA A 7 97.80 2.68 6.70
N GLU A 8 97.17 1.67 6.12
CA GLU A 8 96.74 1.55 4.73
C GLU A 8 95.62 2.57 4.41
N VAL A 9 95.93 3.54 3.54
CA VAL A 9 94.97 4.53 3.03
C VAL A 9 94.24 3.92 1.82
N GLY A 10 93.00 3.51 2.04
CA GLY A 10 92.09 3.14 0.96
C GLY A 10 91.67 4.36 0.14
N THR A 11 91.85 4.30 -1.17
CA THR A 11 91.30 5.28 -2.13
C THR A 11 90.07 4.67 -2.82
N ASN A 12 88.92 5.34 -2.74
CA ASN A 12 87.81 5.14 -3.66
C ASN A 12 87.64 6.41 -4.53
N PRO A 13 87.29 6.28 -5.82
CA PRO A 13 87.20 7.40 -6.76
C PRO A 13 85.95 8.24 -6.53
N VAL A 14 86.10 9.55 -6.77
CA VAL A 14 85.03 10.55 -6.85
C VAL A 14 84.27 10.36 -8.15
N ASP A 15 83.07 9.79 -8.07
CA ASP A 15 82.12 9.83 -9.19
C ASP A 15 81.42 11.19 -9.21
N THR A 16 81.57 11.86 -10.35
CA THR A 16 80.96 13.16 -10.65
C THR A 16 79.49 12.91 -10.94
N VAL A 17 78.60 13.44 -10.11
CA VAL A 17 77.15 13.33 -10.32
C VAL A 17 76.73 14.34 -11.39
N ASP A 18 76.34 13.82 -12.55
CA ASP A 18 75.63 14.52 -13.61
C ASP A 18 74.24 14.92 -13.09
N ASN A 19 74.00 16.22 -12.93
CA ASN A 19 72.72 16.76 -12.50
C ASN A 19 71.80 16.89 -13.71
N GLY A 20 71.01 15.84 -13.97
CA GLY A 20 69.82 15.92 -14.82
C GLY A 20 68.75 16.80 -14.15
N ASP A 21 68.15 17.70 -14.94
CA ASP A 21 67.21 18.76 -14.55
C ASP A 21 65.94 18.20 -13.86
N PRO A 22 65.58 18.65 -12.63
CA PRO A 22 64.50 18.05 -11.82
C PRO A 22 63.07 18.36 -12.28
N HIS A 23 62.86 19.14 -13.35
CA HIS A 23 61.52 19.64 -13.72
C HIS A 23 60.71 18.76 -14.69
N GLU A 24 61.28 17.70 -15.27
CA GLU A 24 60.62 16.93 -16.34
C GLU A 24 59.72 15.79 -15.83
N ALA A 25 60.06 15.19 -14.68
CA ALA A 25 59.31 14.08 -14.10
C ALA A 25 57.93 14.50 -13.55
N ASP A 26 57.85 15.66 -12.89
CA ASP A 26 56.62 16.18 -12.31
C ASP A 26 55.55 16.51 -13.37
N LYS A 27 55.99 16.98 -14.55
CA LYS A 27 55.09 17.33 -15.65
C LYS A 27 54.43 16.10 -16.26
N ALA A 28 55.19 15.04 -16.48
CA ALA A 28 54.68 13.77 -17.02
C ALA A 28 53.72 13.08 -16.05
N GLU A 29 53.98 13.15 -14.74
CA GLU A 29 53.10 12.57 -13.73
C GLU A 29 51.76 13.33 -13.64
N ILE A 30 51.78 14.66 -13.72
CA ILE A 30 50.56 15.49 -13.75
C ILE A 30 49.73 15.22 -15.02
N GLU A 31 50.37 15.07 -16.18
CA GLU A 31 49.69 14.75 -17.44
C GLU A 31 49.02 13.37 -17.39
N ALA A 32 49.71 12.37 -16.86
CA ALA A 32 49.16 11.03 -16.66
C ALA A 32 47.97 11.00 -15.68
N LEU A 33 48.00 11.83 -14.63
CA LEU A 33 46.88 11.96 -13.69
C LEU A 33 45.66 12.63 -14.33
N MET A 34 45.88 13.67 -15.16
CA MET A 34 44.80 14.31 -15.92
C MET A 34 44.17 13.35 -16.95
N GLU A 35 44.98 12.55 -17.64
CA GLU A 35 44.49 11.57 -18.60
C GLU A 35 43.65 10.47 -17.91
N LYS A 36 44.11 9.98 -16.75
CA LYS A 36 43.34 9.04 -15.91
C LYS A 36 42.00 9.62 -15.46
N ALA A 37 41.99 10.88 -15.03
CA ALA A 37 40.76 11.56 -14.65
C ALA A 37 39.79 11.65 -15.84
N SER A 38 40.26 12.10 -17.01
CA SER A 38 39.44 12.19 -18.23
C SER A 38 38.84 10.84 -18.65
N ASN A 39 39.61 9.76 -18.53
CA ASN A 39 39.14 8.42 -18.88
C ASN A 39 38.11 7.89 -17.87
N SER A 40 38.24 8.22 -16.58
CA SER A 40 37.27 7.84 -15.55
C SER A 40 35.91 8.54 -15.72
N GLU A 41 35.92 9.82 -16.11
CA GLU A 41 34.68 10.58 -16.39
C GLU A 41 33.93 10.03 -17.61
N LYS A 42 34.66 9.67 -18.67
CA LYS A 42 34.07 9.02 -19.86
C LYS A 42 33.40 7.68 -19.49
N ALA A 43 34.03 6.89 -18.62
CA ALA A 43 33.48 5.63 -18.15
C ALA A 43 32.21 5.84 -17.30
N LEU A 44 32.20 6.85 -16.42
CA LEU A 44 31.03 7.20 -15.61
C LEU A 44 29.86 7.68 -16.47
N ASN A 45 30.11 8.53 -17.47
CA ASN A 45 29.08 9.02 -18.39
C ASN A 45 28.47 7.88 -19.23
N ALA A 46 29.29 6.92 -19.67
CA ALA A 46 28.79 5.73 -20.37
C ALA A 46 27.90 4.85 -19.46
N LEU A 47 28.26 4.70 -18.18
CA LEU A 47 27.45 3.97 -17.21
C LEU A 47 26.10 4.67 -16.95
N ILE A 48 26.10 6.00 -16.80
CA ILE A 48 24.89 6.79 -16.63
C ILE A 48 23.97 6.65 -17.84
N ALA A 49 24.51 6.71 -19.07
CA ALA A 49 23.73 6.54 -20.31
C ALA A 49 23.09 5.14 -20.44
N THR A 50 23.79 4.08 -20.04
CA THR A 50 23.21 2.72 -20.05
C THR A 50 22.15 2.53 -18.97
N SER A 51 22.34 3.13 -17.79
CA SER A 51 21.37 3.07 -16.70
C SER A 51 20.05 3.78 -17.05
N SER A 52 20.12 4.95 -17.69
CA SER A 52 18.95 5.73 -18.11
C SER A 52 18.18 5.05 -19.24
N LEU A 53 18.87 4.41 -20.20
CA LEU A 53 18.24 3.60 -21.25
C LEU A 53 17.50 2.38 -20.68
N ASN A 54 18.08 1.72 -19.68
CA ASN A 54 17.45 0.59 -19.00
C ASN A 54 16.26 1.02 -18.13
N GLN A 55 16.32 2.19 -17.51
CA GLN A 55 15.21 2.79 -16.78
C GLN A 55 14.05 3.16 -17.71
N ALA A 56 14.33 3.79 -18.86
CA ALA A 56 13.33 4.13 -19.86
C ALA A 56 12.60 2.89 -20.44
N LYS A 57 13.33 1.78 -20.66
CA LYS A 57 12.73 0.50 -21.07
C LYS A 57 11.78 -0.06 -20.00
N ARG A 58 12.14 0.05 -18.72
CA ARG A 58 11.29 -0.40 -17.60
C ARG A 58 10.04 0.46 -17.45
N ASP A 59 10.16 1.78 -17.61
CA ASP A 59 9.02 2.69 -17.51
C ASP A 59 8.07 2.53 -18.71
N LYS A 60 8.59 2.30 -19.93
CA LYS A 60 7.76 1.94 -21.10
C LYS A 60 7.02 0.61 -20.91
N LEU A 61 7.65 -0.39 -20.27
CA LEU A 61 7.01 -1.66 -19.92
C LEU A 61 5.92 -1.49 -18.83
N ARG A 62 6.11 -0.56 -17.89
CA ARG A 62 5.10 -0.22 -16.87
C ARG A 62 3.88 0.48 -17.47
N MET A 63 4.09 1.39 -18.42
CA MET A 63 2.99 2.10 -19.10
C MET A 63 2.18 1.19 -20.03
N ALA A 64 2.83 0.25 -20.73
CA ALA A 64 2.14 -0.73 -21.60
C ALA A 64 1.30 -1.76 -20.82
N LYS A 65 1.54 -1.95 -19.51
CA LYS A 65 0.80 -2.89 -18.66
C LYS A 65 -0.36 -2.23 -17.89
N GLY A 66 -0.64 -0.95 -18.16
CA GLY A 66 -1.54 -0.11 -17.36
C GLY A 66 -2.83 0.35 -18.03
N SER A 67 -3.07 0.13 -19.33
CA SER A 67 -4.19 0.80 -20.03
C SER A 67 -5.45 -0.03 -20.33
N ASP A 68 -5.49 -1.34 -20.13
CA ASP A 68 -6.72 -2.15 -20.32
C ASP A 68 -7.33 -2.60 -18.99
N ARG A 69 -7.30 -1.70 -18.01
CA ARG A 69 -8.15 -1.82 -16.84
C ARG A 69 -8.99 -0.57 -16.71
N ASP A 70 -9.79 -0.34 -17.74
CA ASP A 70 -11.17 0.12 -17.52
C ASP A 70 -11.88 -0.95 -16.69
N ARG A 71 -11.49 -1.03 -15.42
CA ARG A 71 -12.27 -1.70 -14.39
C ARG A 71 -13.60 -0.98 -14.43
N SER A 72 -14.58 -1.65 -15.00
CA SER A 72 -15.99 -1.29 -14.95
C SER A 72 -16.43 -1.28 -13.49
N TRP A 73 -16.00 -0.29 -12.72
CA TRP A 73 -16.43 -0.04 -11.36
C TRP A 73 -17.65 0.88 -11.40
N SER A 74 -18.68 0.45 -12.12
CA SER A 74 -19.90 1.24 -12.32
C SER A 74 -21.19 0.49 -12.03
N CYS A 75 -21.12 -0.68 -11.39
CA CYS A 75 -22.29 -1.31 -10.81
C CYS A 75 -22.10 -1.41 -9.29
N PRO A 76 -22.70 -0.52 -8.48
CA PRO A 76 -22.93 -0.86 -7.09
C PRO A 76 -23.86 -2.06 -7.07
N LYS A 77 -23.31 -3.27 -6.98
CA LYS A 77 -24.12 -4.44 -6.66
C LYS A 77 -24.68 -4.16 -5.27
N LYS A 78 -26.00 -4.04 -5.16
CA LYS A 78 -26.71 -4.02 -3.88
C LYS A 78 -26.62 -5.42 -3.28
N GLU A 79 -25.41 -5.79 -2.85
CA GLU A 79 -25.17 -7.01 -2.08
C GLU A 79 -25.62 -6.70 -0.66
N PHE A 80 -26.74 -7.30 -0.25
CA PHE A 80 -27.11 -7.25 1.15
C PHE A 80 -26.19 -8.23 1.89
N ASN A 81 -25.38 -7.68 2.79
CA ASN A 81 -24.37 -8.46 3.51
C ASN A 81 -24.94 -8.86 4.88
N VAL A 82 -25.23 -10.14 5.05
CA VAL A 82 -25.52 -10.73 6.35
C VAL A 82 -24.20 -11.19 6.94
N ILE A 83 -23.91 -10.85 8.19
CA ILE A 83 -22.71 -11.35 8.86
C ILE A 83 -23.10 -12.43 9.85
N ILE A 84 -22.40 -13.56 9.78
CA ILE A 84 -22.57 -14.66 10.72
C ILE A 84 -21.35 -14.73 11.61
N TYR A 85 -21.57 -14.69 12.92
CA TYR A 85 -20.55 -14.81 13.93
C TYR A 85 -20.68 -16.16 14.63
N PRO A 86 -19.61 -16.95 14.73
CA PRO A 86 -19.61 -18.06 15.67
C PRO A 86 -19.56 -17.50 17.09
N LYS A 87 -20.33 -18.09 18.01
CA LYS A 87 -20.31 -17.69 19.43
C LYS A 87 -19.02 -18.11 20.12
N LYS A 88 -18.37 -19.16 19.60
CA LYS A 88 -17.03 -19.61 19.99
C LYS A 88 -16.04 -19.17 18.92
N ASP A 89 -14.86 -18.71 19.32
CA ASP A 89 -13.84 -18.31 18.35
C ASP A 89 -13.42 -19.50 17.48
N GLN A 90 -13.55 -19.36 16.16
CA GLN A 90 -13.18 -20.37 15.18
C GLN A 90 -12.51 -19.75 13.95
N ASN A 91 -11.97 -20.59 13.07
CA ASN A 91 -11.48 -20.14 11.77
C ASN A 91 -12.66 -19.93 10.80
N SER A 92 -12.60 -18.88 9.98
CA SER A 92 -13.61 -18.56 8.98
C SER A 92 -13.84 -19.69 7.97
N ASP A 93 -12.83 -20.49 7.64
CA ASP A 93 -13.03 -21.60 6.70
C ASP A 93 -13.82 -22.76 7.32
N ASN A 94 -13.68 -22.97 8.63
CA ASN A 94 -14.43 -24.00 9.34
C ASN A 94 -15.89 -23.59 9.46
N THR A 95 -16.14 -22.33 9.85
CA THR A 95 -17.48 -21.76 9.88
C THR A 95 -18.14 -21.79 8.49
N LYS A 96 -17.36 -21.60 7.41
CA LYS A 96 -17.87 -21.67 6.04
C LYS A 96 -18.37 -23.07 5.70
N LYS A 97 -17.53 -24.08 5.97
CA LYS A 97 -17.86 -25.48 5.69
C LYS A 97 -19.07 -25.95 6.50
N ASP A 98 -19.15 -25.57 7.78
CA ASP A 98 -20.26 -25.96 8.65
C ASP A 98 -21.59 -25.31 8.25
N ILE A 99 -21.56 -24.04 7.84
CA ILE A 99 -22.76 -23.35 7.33
C ILE A 99 -23.17 -23.94 5.97
N GLN A 100 -22.21 -24.18 5.07
CA GLN A 100 -22.49 -24.75 3.74
C GLN A 100 -22.95 -26.21 3.79
N SER A 101 -22.55 -26.99 4.79
CA SER A 101 -23.03 -28.37 4.95
C SER A 101 -24.46 -28.42 5.48
N LYS A 102 -24.86 -27.43 6.28
CA LYS A 102 -26.18 -27.37 6.92
C LYS A 102 -27.23 -26.65 6.08
N ILE A 103 -26.82 -25.70 5.24
CA ILE A 103 -27.72 -24.92 4.38
C ILE A 103 -27.64 -25.42 2.95
N SER A 104 -28.79 -25.76 2.40
CA SER A 104 -28.87 -26.27 1.02
C SER A 104 -28.81 -25.10 0.02
N PRO A 105 -27.83 -25.07 -0.91
CA PRO A 105 -27.71 -23.99 -1.90
C PRO A 105 -28.88 -23.92 -2.89
N SER A 106 -29.68 -24.99 -2.99
CA SER A 106 -30.86 -25.10 -3.87
C SER A 106 -32.05 -24.27 -3.38
N LYS A 107 -32.14 -24.00 -2.07
CA LYS A 107 -33.22 -23.20 -1.48
C LYS A 107 -32.85 -21.73 -1.40
N ILE A 108 -31.56 -21.44 -1.24
CA ILE A 108 -31.02 -20.09 -1.11
C ILE A 108 -29.63 -20.08 -1.77
N SER A 109 -29.41 -19.17 -2.72
CA SER A 109 -28.09 -19.00 -3.33
C SER A 109 -27.19 -18.24 -2.37
N VAL A 110 -26.45 -18.97 -1.53
CA VAL A 110 -25.62 -18.40 -0.47
C VAL A 110 -24.15 -18.43 -0.88
N SER A 111 -23.61 -17.29 -1.33
CA SER A 111 -22.17 -17.17 -1.60
C SER A 111 -21.45 -16.68 -0.33
N ALA A 112 -20.79 -17.61 0.38
CA ALA A 112 -20.01 -17.31 1.58
C ALA A 112 -18.58 -16.89 1.21
N ASN A 113 -18.21 -15.64 1.51
CA ASN A 113 -16.94 -15.05 1.13
C ASN A 113 -16.02 -14.87 2.36
N SER A 114 -15.06 -15.77 2.59
CA SER A 114 -14.09 -15.63 3.71
C SER A 114 -12.97 -14.60 3.46
N ARG A 115 -12.96 -13.91 2.32
CA ARG A 115 -11.84 -13.02 1.91
C ARG A 115 -11.58 -11.86 2.89
N LYS A 116 -12.52 -11.52 3.76
CA LYS A 116 -12.37 -10.48 4.78
C LYS A 116 -12.23 -11.14 6.16
N ASN A 117 -11.15 -10.81 6.87
CA ASN A 117 -10.93 -11.27 8.24
C ASN A 117 -11.91 -10.53 9.17
N ILE A 118 -12.98 -11.19 9.58
CA ILE A 118 -13.92 -10.68 10.59
C ILE A 118 -13.54 -11.27 11.95
N LYS A 119 -13.68 -10.47 13.01
CA LYS A 119 -13.40 -10.91 14.39
C LYS A 119 -14.16 -12.20 14.72
N LYS A 120 -13.55 -13.04 15.57
CA LYS A 120 -14.10 -14.33 16.04
C LYS A 120 -14.28 -15.41 14.97
N GLY A 121 -13.86 -15.15 13.72
CA GLY A 121 -14.08 -16.09 12.60
C GLY A 121 -15.39 -15.89 11.85
N GLY A 122 -16.00 -14.70 11.98
CA GLY A 122 -17.24 -14.39 11.28
C GLY A 122 -17.11 -14.42 9.76
N ILE A 123 -18.24 -14.63 9.08
CA ILE A 123 -18.30 -14.73 7.62
C ILE A 123 -19.38 -13.80 7.08
N PRO A 124 -19.06 -12.97 6.07
CA PRO A 124 -20.06 -12.26 5.30
C PRO A 124 -20.68 -13.19 4.25
N ILE A 125 -22.01 -13.20 4.25
CA ILE A 125 -22.83 -13.86 3.25
C ILE A 125 -23.42 -12.78 2.36
N ASN A 126 -23.15 -12.91 1.06
CA ASN A 126 -23.65 -11.98 0.07
C ASN A 126 -24.87 -12.63 -0.61
N THR A 127 -26.00 -11.95 -0.53
CA THR A 127 -27.28 -12.35 -1.10
C THR A 127 -27.87 -11.20 -1.93
N SER A 128 -28.44 -11.53 -3.09
CA SER A 128 -28.82 -10.56 -4.12
C SER A 128 -30.23 -9.94 -3.94
N PRO A 129 -31.17 -10.54 -3.19
CA PRO A 129 -32.38 -9.84 -2.72
C PRO A 129 -32.59 -9.87 -1.19
N GLU A 130 -33.32 -8.88 -0.66
CA GLU A 130 -33.65 -8.76 0.77
C GLU A 130 -34.58 -9.89 1.26
N GLU A 131 -35.51 -10.33 0.42
CA GLU A 131 -36.41 -11.46 0.73
C GLU A 131 -35.67 -12.78 0.99
N ASP A 132 -34.53 -12.99 0.32
CA ASP A 132 -33.72 -14.19 0.52
C ASP A 132 -32.91 -14.13 1.83
N ILE A 133 -32.70 -12.94 2.40
CA ILE A 133 -32.11 -12.77 3.74
C ILE A 133 -33.07 -13.29 4.80
N ASP A 134 -34.35 -12.94 4.71
CA ASP A 134 -35.33 -13.39 5.70
C ASP A 134 -35.56 -14.91 5.58
N LYS A 135 -35.61 -15.46 4.35
CA LYS A 135 -35.61 -16.91 4.14
C LYS A 135 -34.37 -17.57 4.72
N LEU A 136 -33.19 -16.96 4.56
CA LEU A 136 -31.93 -17.45 5.12
C LEU A 136 -32.00 -17.48 6.63
N ILE A 137 -32.46 -16.40 7.24
CA ILE A 137 -32.60 -16.29 8.69
C ILE A 137 -33.59 -17.32 9.23
N ASP A 138 -34.69 -17.55 8.52
CA ASP A 138 -35.68 -18.55 8.92
C ASP A 138 -35.17 -19.98 8.75
N GLU A 139 -34.36 -20.27 7.72
CA GLU A 139 -33.69 -21.57 7.59
C GLU A 139 -32.63 -21.76 8.69
N PHE A 140 -31.91 -20.70 9.03
CA PHE A 140 -31.00 -20.70 10.18
C PHE A 140 -31.71 -20.94 11.51
N LYS A 141 -32.91 -20.38 11.70
CA LYS A 141 -33.74 -20.63 12.88
C LYS A 141 -34.30 -22.05 12.91
N LYS A 142 -34.63 -22.64 11.75
CA LYS A 142 -35.10 -24.03 11.63
C LYS A 142 -34.00 -25.05 11.92
N ALA A 143 -32.74 -24.69 11.69
CA ALA A 143 -31.59 -25.52 12.01
C ALA A 143 -31.10 -25.24 13.43
N ASP A 144 -31.66 -25.96 14.42
CA ASP A 144 -31.35 -25.76 15.85
C ASP A 144 -29.84 -25.72 16.15
N SER A 145 -29.06 -26.56 15.47
CA SER A 145 -27.60 -26.61 15.63
C SER A 145 -26.86 -25.34 15.17
N LEU A 146 -27.43 -24.54 14.26
CA LEU A 146 -26.85 -23.28 13.83
C LEU A 146 -27.18 -22.15 14.80
N PHE A 147 -28.43 -22.10 15.28
CA PHE A 147 -28.87 -21.06 16.21
C PHE A 147 -28.14 -21.12 17.56
N GLU A 148 -27.82 -22.33 18.03
CA GLU A 148 -27.04 -22.48 19.26
C GLU A 148 -25.60 -22.00 19.11
N ASN A 149 -24.96 -22.25 17.97
CA ASN A 149 -23.53 -22.05 17.79
C ASN A 149 -23.16 -20.72 17.12
N TYR A 150 -24.11 -20.10 16.41
CA TYR A 150 -23.87 -18.92 15.59
C TYR A 150 -24.89 -17.82 15.88
N GLU A 151 -24.47 -16.59 15.67
CA GLU A 151 -25.26 -15.38 15.75
C GLU A 151 -25.30 -14.73 14.38
N ILE A 152 -26.49 -14.33 13.94
CA ILE A 152 -26.68 -13.68 12.64
C ILE A 152 -26.95 -12.22 12.87
N SER A 153 -26.14 -11.37 12.25
CA SER A 153 -26.32 -9.94 12.21
C SER A 153 -26.90 -9.53 10.87
N LYS A 154 -28.10 -8.93 10.91
CA LYS A 154 -28.74 -8.35 9.72
C LYS A 154 -27.92 -7.14 9.25
N PRO A 155 -27.84 -6.88 7.93
CA PRO A 155 -27.31 -5.62 7.45
C PRO A 155 -28.13 -4.48 8.04
N LYS A 156 -27.47 -3.56 8.75
CA LYS A 156 -28.09 -2.27 9.06
C LYS A 156 -28.12 -1.49 7.75
N LEU A 157 -29.31 -1.35 7.16
CA LEU A 157 -29.52 -0.25 6.23
C LEU A 157 -29.19 1.02 7.01
N PHE A 158 -28.13 1.71 6.60
CA PHE A 158 -27.85 3.04 7.08
C PHE A 158 -28.96 3.92 6.49
N ASN A 159 -30.04 4.09 7.24
CA ASN A 159 -31.16 4.94 6.86
C ASN A 159 -30.67 6.38 6.98
N PHE A 160 -30.11 6.91 5.89
CA PHE A 160 -29.78 8.34 5.81
C PHE A 160 -31.01 9.23 6.04
N GLY A 161 -32.25 8.71 5.87
CA GLY A 161 -33.48 9.48 6.02
C GLY A 161 -33.79 9.92 7.45
N SER A 162 -33.91 8.99 8.39
CA SER A 162 -34.46 9.31 9.73
C SER A 162 -33.58 10.25 10.55
N GLU A 163 -32.26 10.10 10.47
CA GLU A 163 -31.31 10.96 11.21
C GLU A 163 -31.22 12.36 10.59
N LEU A 164 -31.36 12.49 9.26
CA LEU A 164 -31.46 13.79 8.61
C LEU A 164 -32.78 14.48 8.94
N ASP A 165 -33.89 13.74 8.96
CA ASP A 165 -35.22 14.27 9.23
C ASP A 165 -35.33 14.81 10.68
N GLU A 166 -34.75 14.12 11.66
CA GLU A 166 -34.68 14.57 13.05
C GLU A 166 -33.87 15.88 13.17
N ASN A 167 -32.68 15.94 12.57
CA ASN A 167 -31.84 17.14 12.59
C ASN A 167 -32.51 18.35 11.90
N ILE A 168 -33.22 18.12 10.79
CA ILE A 168 -33.98 19.16 10.08
C ILE A 168 -35.15 19.67 10.93
N ASN A 169 -35.83 18.78 11.65
CA ASN A 169 -36.94 19.14 12.55
C ASN A 169 -36.47 19.96 13.75
N GLU A 170 -35.30 19.66 14.32
CA GLU A 170 -34.70 20.46 15.39
C GLU A 170 -34.36 21.88 14.92
N ILE A 171 -33.72 22.01 13.76
CA ILE A 171 -33.41 23.32 13.15
C ILE A 171 -34.70 24.08 12.83
N SER A 172 -35.73 23.41 12.31
CA SER A 172 -37.05 24.00 12.03
C SER A 172 -37.71 24.56 13.30
N THR A 173 -37.57 23.85 14.43
CA THR A 173 -38.08 24.30 15.73
C THR A 173 -37.36 25.57 16.21
N ILE A 174 -36.05 25.67 15.99
CA ILE A 174 -35.27 26.88 16.31
C ILE A 174 -35.73 28.06 15.45
N PHE A 175 -35.97 27.86 14.16
CA PHE A 175 -36.51 28.90 13.28
C PHE A 175 -37.86 29.45 13.76
N LEU A 176 -38.78 28.57 14.19
CA LEU A 176 -40.08 28.99 14.71
C LEU A 176 -39.94 29.80 16.01
N ARG A 177 -39.06 29.37 16.91
CA ARG A 177 -38.83 30.01 18.21
C ARG A 177 -38.26 31.43 18.09
N PHE A 178 -37.41 31.66 17.10
CA PHE A 178 -36.75 32.94 16.86
C PHE A 178 -37.26 33.64 15.59
N SER A 179 -38.50 33.34 15.18
CA SER A 179 -39.12 33.84 13.93
C SER A 179 -39.15 35.36 13.76
N GLN A 180 -39.06 36.12 14.85
CA GLN A 180 -39.02 37.59 14.84
C GLN A 180 -37.60 38.17 14.75
N GLN A 181 -36.57 37.33 14.75
CA GLN A 181 -35.16 37.72 14.76
C GLN A 181 -34.47 37.25 13.47
N LYS A 182 -33.44 37.98 13.04
CA LYS A 182 -32.60 37.53 11.92
C LYS A 182 -31.66 36.44 12.42
N ILE A 183 -31.71 35.27 11.78
CA ILE A 183 -30.89 34.10 12.14
C ILE A 183 -29.85 33.86 11.06
N VAL A 184 -28.61 33.59 11.47
CA VAL A 184 -27.51 33.17 10.59
C VAL A 184 -27.04 31.80 11.07
N ILE A 185 -27.08 30.80 10.19
CA ILE A 185 -26.60 29.44 10.47
C ILE A 185 -25.36 29.20 9.63
N LEU A 186 -24.27 28.83 10.29
CA LEU A 186 -22.98 28.52 9.69
C LEU A 186 -22.65 27.06 9.99
N GLY A 187 -22.36 26.29 8.96
CA GLY A 187 -22.01 24.87 9.10
C GLY A 187 -21.87 24.18 7.75
N ASP A 188 -21.31 22.98 7.78
CA ASP A 188 -21.34 22.06 6.65
C ASP A 188 -22.64 21.25 6.70
N PHE A 189 -23.51 21.48 5.72
CA PHE A 189 -24.79 20.78 5.62
C PHE A 189 -24.67 19.42 4.91
N ASN A 190 -23.46 19.04 4.48
CA ASN A 190 -23.15 17.79 3.78
C ASN A 190 -24.14 17.49 2.63
N ALA A 191 -24.63 18.55 1.99
CA ALA A 191 -25.63 18.51 0.94
C ALA A 191 -25.06 19.19 -0.31
N LYS A 192 -25.31 18.59 -1.48
CA LYS A 192 -24.99 19.23 -2.76
C LYS A 192 -26.12 20.16 -3.15
N LEU A 193 -25.80 21.44 -3.33
CA LEU A 193 -26.70 22.37 -3.99
C LEU A 193 -26.78 21.99 -5.48
N SER A 194 -27.95 21.57 -5.95
CA SER A 194 -28.22 21.59 -7.39
C SER A 194 -28.54 23.02 -7.79
N ILE A 195 -27.75 23.55 -8.72
CA ILE A 195 -27.94 24.85 -9.36
C ILE A 195 -28.66 24.62 -10.69
#